data_AF-A0A3D1DGZ1-F1
#
_entry.id   AF-A0A3D1DGZ1-F1
#
_cell.length_a   1.000
_cell.length_b   1.000
_cell.length_c   1.000
_cell.angle_alpha   90.00
_cell.angle_beta   90.00
_cell.angle_gamma   90.00
#
_symmetry.space_group_name_H-M   'P 1'
#
loop_
_entity.id
_entity.type
_entity.pdbx_description
1 polymer ?
#
loop_
_entity_poly.entity_id
_entity_poly.type
_entity_poly.pdbx_seq_one_letter_code
_entity_poly.pdbx_strand_id
1 'polypeptide(L)'
;MNMVNSRSKMFCVVTLVVAVIAAGPVGAASAEKTSRQIKALGPFEKLDVQPAEVQLQDRYDRVQVVVTGVRADGSVADLTGLSRFTVETPDVVSASGSRINALGNGRTSLRIDVGEHSRRIPVQVAGFEKSRVVRFETGLLAALSKQGCNSGGCHGAPSGKGGFRLSLRGFNPPLDVQTLIREQFARRTNPLDPSESLLLRKPTMQVAHGGGQQLQADDPAYGLIHGWIGEGCRPDPDGAARCVRTEVFPRDRVVKSPATSQQLRVVAHFSDGSSRDITHLAVYSSSNAGLATVDRRGLVTGGGTGQTGILVRFLDKMQAARVTLIENRPGFVWPNPVSANKVDQLVHGRLQVLQVPPSPASSDGQFLRRVSLDLTGLLPTVESTRAFLSDKRPGKRGRLIERLLVSDEHALFWASKWADMFRVTRGQLGSRGVDKFHRWLVASIQDNRPYDQFVTDLLTSQGDTFGNPAANYFRAAADTSDATETTARHFLGIRIQCAKCHNHPYERWTQANYYGIAAFFNRIQRTKPDKSGNLVV
;
A
#
# COMPACT_ATOMS: atom_id res chain seq x y z
N MET A 1 -33.33 -73.12 26.11
CA MET A 1 -34.33 -73.02 25.04
C MET A 1 -33.62 -72.71 23.74
N ASN A 2 -33.70 -73.66 22.78
CA ASN A 2 -33.73 -73.56 21.30
C ASN A 2 -33.05 -72.34 20.64
N MET A 3 -32.30 -72.41 19.54
CA MET A 3 -32.12 -73.42 18.49
C MET A 3 -31.05 -72.86 17.51
N VAL A 4 -30.19 -73.72 16.95
CA VAL A 4 -29.95 -73.96 15.50
C VAL A 4 -29.81 -72.75 14.55
N ASN A 5 -28.95 -72.68 13.51
CA ASN A 5 -27.77 -73.39 12.98
C ASN A 5 -27.43 -72.70 11.63
N SER A 6 -26.18 -72.82 11.18
CA SER A 6 -25.76 -72.97 9.76
C SER A 6 -25.77 -71.80 8.75
N ARG A 7 -24.52 -71.44 8.36
CA ARG A 7 -23.92 -71.28 7.01
C ARG A 7 -24.60 -70.36 5.96
N SER A 8 -23.79 -69.49 5.33
CA SER A 8 -23.28 -69.70 3.96
C SER A 8 -22.36 -68.55 3.48
N LYS A 9 -21.27 -68.93 2.82
CA LYS A 9 -20.34 -68.03 2.11
C LYS A 9 -21.01 -67.55 0.82
N MET A 10 -20.89 -66.25 0.50
CA MET A 10 -21.28 -65.72 -0.80
C MET A 10 -20.17 -64.80 -1.32
N PHE A 11 -19.57 -65.23 -2.43
CA PHE A 11 -18.63 -64.47 -3.26
C PHE A 11 -19.32 -63.20 -3.77
N CYS A 12 -18.70 -62.03 -3.58
CA CYS A 12 -19.13 -60.79 -4.22
C CYS A 12 -18.15 -60.47 -5.35
N VAL A 13 -18.63 -60.63 -6.59
CA VAL A 13 -17.93 -60.27 -7.83
C VAL A 13 -17.91 -58.74 -7.92
N VAL A 14 -16.72 -58.14 -7.82
CA VAL A 14 -16.53 -56.71 -8.07
C VAL A 14 -16.59 -56.46 -9.57
N THR A 15 -17.71 -55.90 -10.04
CA THR A 15 -17.84 -55.43 -11.43
C THR A 15 -17.26 -54.02 -11.50
N LEU A 16 -16.15 -53.88 -12.23
CA LEU A 16 -15.48 -52.61 -12.49
C LEU A 16 -16.32 -51.80 -13.51
N VAL A 17 -17.11 -50.84 -13.05
CA VAL A 17 -17.76 -49.86 -13.94
C VAL A 17 -16.75 -48.75 -14.24
N VAL A 18 -16.16 -48.79 -15.44
CA VAL A 18 -15.42 -47.66 -16.00
C VAL A 18 -16.44 -46.58 -16.36
N ALA A 19 -16.61 -45.59 -15.49
CA ALA A 19 -17.35 -44.37 -15.80
C ALA A 19 -16.48 -43.50 -16.71
N VAL A 20 -16.78 -43.52 -18.01
CA VAL A 20 -16.33 -42.48 -18.95
C VAL A 20 -17.01 -41.18 -18.51
N ILE A 21 -16.26 -40.27 -17.88
CA ILE A 21 -16.74 -38.92 -17.59
C ILE A 21 -16.78 -38.17 -18.93
N ALA A 22 -17.94 -38.19 -19.58
CA ALA A 22 -18.27 -37.24 -20.62
C ALA A 22 -18.27 -35.82 -20.01
N ALA A 23 -17.60 -34.87 -20.68
CA ALA A 23 -17.58 -33.46 -20.29
C ALA A 23 -19.00 -32.86 -20.38
N GLY A 24 -19.73 -32.88 -19.26
CA GLY A 24 -21.07 -32.31 -19.09
C GLY A 24 -21.10 -30.79 -18.78
N PRO A 25 -22.30 -30.21 -18.53
CA PRO A 25 -22.72 -28.83 -18.87
C PRO A 25 -22.04 -27.65 -18.15
N VAL A 26 -21.06 -27.88 -17.28
CA VAL A 26 -20.40 -26.83 -16.47
C VAL A 26 -19.60 -25.85 -17.35
N GLY A 27 -19.02 -26.33 -18.45
CA GLY A 27 -18.25 -25.49 -19.38
C GLY A 27 -19.10 -24.51 -20.19
N ALA A 28 -20.31 -24.91 -20.59
CA ALA A 28 -21.21 -24.08 -21.41
C ALA A 28 -21.81 -22.91 -20.61
N ALA A 29 -22.26 -23.16 -19.38
CA ALA A 29 -22.82 -22.13 -18.50
C ALA A 29 -21.78 -21.05 -18.11
N SER A 30 -20.52 -21.46 -17.90
CA SER A 30 -19.41 -20.54 -17.63
C SER A 30 -19.07 -19.66 -18.85
N ALA A 31 -19.06 -20.24 -20.04
CA ALA A 31 -18.81 -19.51 -21.28
C ALA A 31 -19.94 -18.50 -21.59
N GLU A 32 -21.19 -18.87 -21.35
CA GLU A 32 -22.34 -17.98 -21.55
C GLU A 32 -22.33 -16.81 -20.56
N LYS A 33 -22.02 -17.06 -19.28
CA LYS A 33 -21.84 -16.02 -18.26
C LYS A 33 -20.74 -15.03 -18.65
N THR A 34 -19.59 -15.55 -19.09
CA THR A 34 -18.45 -14.73 -19.55
C THR A 34 -18.84 -13.87 -20.75
N SER A 35 -19.54 -14.45 -21.74
CA SER A 35 -20.02 -13.71 -22.91
C SER A 35 -20.99 -12.58 -22.53
N ARG A 36 -21.93 -12.83 -21.61
CA ARG A 36 -22.83 -11.80 -21.09
C ARG A 36 -22.07 -10.68 -20.37
N GLN A 37 -21.05 -11.00 -19.58
CA GLN A 37 -20.23 -10.01 -18.90
C GLN A 37 -19.43 -9.15 -19.88
N ILE A 38 -18.81 -9.74 -20.90
CA ILE A 38 -18.10 -9.00 -21.94
C ILE A 38 -19.05 -8.05 -22.67
N LYS A 39 -20.24 -8.54 -23.07
CA LYS A 39 -21.27 -7.70 -23.71
C LYS A 39 -21.72 -6.54 -22.81
N ALA A 40 -21.89 -6.78 -21.51
CA ALA A 40 -22.28 -5.75 -20.56
C ALA A 40 -21.21 -4.65 -20.40
N LEU A 41 -19.94 -5.00 -20.53
CA LEU A 41 -18.84 -4.02 -20.51
C LEU A 41 -18.78 -3.14 -21.77
N GLY A 42 -19.60 -3.40 -22.79
CA GLY A 42 -19.66 -2.63 -24.02
C GLY A 42 -18.51 -2.93 -25.00
N PRO A 43 -18.49 -2.27 -26.16
CA PRO A 43 -17.49 -2.51 -27.19
C PRO A 43 -16.13 -1.96 -26.79
N PHE A 44 -15.08 -2.62 -27.27
CA PHE A 44 -13.69 -2.19 -27.15
C PHE A 44 -13.10 -1.95 -28.54
N GLU A 45 -12.18 -1.01 -28.68
CA GLU A 45 -11.46 -0.79 -29.94
C GLU A 45 -10.21 -1.66 -30.03
N LYS A 46 -9.54 -1.87 -28.89
CA LYS A 46 -8.32 -2.67 -28.81
C LYS A 46 -8.15 -3.34 -27.46
N LEU A 47 -7.36 -4.41 -27.48
CA LEU A 47 -6.79 -5.03 -26.29
C LEU A 47 -5.38 -4.51 -26.07
N ASP A 48 -5.14 -3.98 -24.88
CA ASP A 48 -3.80 -3.75 -24.36
C ASP A 48 -3.42 -4.91 -23.42
N VAL A 49 -2.26 -5.52 -23.66
CA VAL A 49 -1.82 -6.72 -22.96
C VAL A 49 -0.47 -6.45 -22.33
N GLN A 50 -0.38 -6.71 -21.02
CA GLN A 50 0.83 -6.52 -20.27
C GLN A 50 1.25 -7.81 -19.55
N PRO A 51 2.51 -8.26 -19.66
CA PRO A 51 3.54 -7.71 -20.55
C PRO A 51 3.24 -7.97 -22.03
N ALA A 52 3.82 -7.16 -22.92
CA ALA A 52 3.68 -7.33 -24.37
C ALA A 52 4.41 -8.59 -24.91
N GLU A 53 5.30 -9.17 -24.10
CA GLU A 53 6.00 -10.42 -24.32
C GLU A 53 6.29 -11.11 -22.97
N VAL A 54 6.39 -12.43 -22.98
CA VAL A 54 6.70 -13.22 -21.77
C VAL A 54 8.07 -13.86 -21.90
N GLN A 55 8.95 -13.58 -20.93
CA GLN A 55 10.25 -14.24 -20.81
C GLN A 55 10.32 -14.96 -19.46
N LEU A 56 10.61 -16.26 -19.48
CA LEU A 56 10.81 -17.09 -18.29
C LEU A 56 12.23 -17.67 -18.33
N GLN A 57 12.96 -17.57 -17.22
CA GLN A 57 14.40 -17.89 -17.15
C GLN A 57 14.72 -19.20 -16.43
N ASP A 58 13.71 -19.82 -15.80
CA ASP A 58 13.79 -21.13 -15.17
C ASP A 58 12.41 -21.78 -15.00
N ARG A 59 12.38 -23.02 -14.51
CA ARG A 59 11.14 -23.79 -14.31
C ARG A 59 10.17 -23.26 -13.25
N TYR A 60 10.61 -22.35 -12.39
CA TYR A 60 9.81 -21.79 -11.29
C TYR A 60 9.23 -20.41 -11.62
N ASP A 61 9.81 -19.75 -12.61
CA ASP A 61 9.34 -18.49 -13.13
C ASP A 61 7.92 -18.62 -13.66
N ARG A 62 7.16 -17.58 -13.37
CA ARG A 62 5.77 -17.43 -13.78
C ARG A 62 5.47 -15.97 -14.00
N VAL A 63 4.57 -15.67 -14.92
CA VAL A 63 4.16 -14.30 -15.24
C VAL A 63 2.66 -14.17 -15.14
N GLN A 64 2.21 -13.08 -14.52
CA GLN A 64 0.82 -12.65 -14.56
C GLN A 64 0.63 -11.76 -15.79
N VAL A 65 -0.28 -12.16 -16.68
CA VAL A 65 -0.75 -11.31 -17.77
C VAL A 65 -1.94 -10.49 -17.29
N VAL A 66 -1.98 -9.21 -17.65
CA VAL A 66 -3.10 -8.30 -17.43
C VAL A 66 -3.62 -7.88 -18.79
N VAL A 67 -4.93 -8.03 -19.00
CA VAL A 67 -5.60 -7.70 -20.26
C VAL A 67 -6.54 -6.54 -20.00
N THR A 68 -6.32 -5.43 -20.72
CA THR A 68 -7.11 -4.21 -20.61
C THR A 68 -7.85 -3.96 -21.92
N GLY A 69 -9.17 -3.89 -21.88
CA GLY A 69 -9.96 -3.40 -23.00
C GLY A 69 -9.95 -1.88 -23.02
N VAL A 70 -9.61 -1.28 -24.16
CA VAL A 70 -9.62 0.18 -24.36
C VAL A 70 -10.81 0.54 -25.26
N ARG A 71 -11.61 1.51 -24.83
CA ARG A 71 -12.78 2.00 -25.57
C ARG A 71 -12.45 3.28 -26.37
N ALA A 72 -13.35 3.65 -27.27
CA ALA A 72 -13.24 4.85 -28.11
C ALA A 72 -13.09 6.16 -27.32
N ASP A 73 -13.74 6.26 -26.15
CA ASP A 73 -13.63 7.43 -25.26
C ASP A 73 -12.35 7.42 -24.41
N GLY A 74 -11.44 6.47 -24.65
CA GLY A 74 -10.22 6.25 -23.87
C GLY A 74 -10.45 5.60 -22.51
N SER A 75 -11.70 5.31 -22.11
CA SER A 75 -11.96 4.56 -20.89
C SER A 75 -11.56 3.09 -21.05
N VAL A 76 -11.31 2.44 -19.92
CA VAL A 76 -10.75 1.09 -19.89
C VAL A 76 -11.54 0.17 -18.97
N ALA A 77 -11.45 -1.12 -19.24
CA ALA A 77 -11.96 -2.18 -18.37
C ALA A 77 -10.91 -3.30 -18.24
N ASP A 78 -10.82 -3.89 -17.05
CA ASP A 78 -10.07 -5.12 -16.87
C ASP A 78 -10.81 -6.28 -17.52
N LEU A 79 -10.14 -6.97 -18.44
CA LEU A 79 -10.65 -8.14 -19.13
C LEU A 79 -9.88 -9.40 -18.76
N THR A 80 -8.96 -9.31 -17.79
CA THR A 80 -8.00 -10.38 -17.45
C THR A 80 -8.73 -11.66 -17.05
N GLY A 81 -9.72 -11.55 -16.16
CA GLY A 81 -10.52 -12.69 -15.71
C GLY A 81 -11.56 -13.18 -16.74
N LEU A 82 -11.80 -12.41 -17.81
CA LEU A 82 -12.73 -12.74 -18.89
C LEU A 82 -12.02 -13.28 -20.14
N SER A 83 -10.68 -13.24 -20.13
CA SER A 83 -9.85 -13.62 -21.27
C SER A 83 -9.60 -15.12 -21.31
N ARG A 84 -9.64 -15.68 -22.52
CA ARG A 84 -9.18 -17.04 -22.79
C ARG A 84 -7.73 -17.01 -23.25
N PHE A 85 -6.88 -17.77 -22.56
CA PHE A 85 -5.46 -17.88 -22.85
C PHE A 85 -5.17 -19.23 -23.51
N THR A 86 -4.67 -19.21 -24.75
CA THR A 86 -4.36 -20.42 -25.53
C THR A 86 -2.88 -20.41 -25.88
N VAL A 87 -2.17 -21.49 -25.54
CA VAL A 87 -0.76 -21.68 -25.89
C VAL A 87 -0.71 -22.42 -27.23
N GLU A 88 -0.02 -21.88 -28.22
CA GLU A 88 -0.05 -22.42 -29.59
C GLU A 88 0.85 -23.66 -29.78
N THR A 89 2.04 -23.64 -29.17
CA THR A 89 2.91 -24.82 -29.08
C THR A 89 2.78 -25.40 -27.68
N PRO A 90 2.14 -26.58 -27.51
CA PRO A 90 2.14 -27.27 -26.24
C PRO A 90 3.58 -27.59 -25.80
N ASP A 91 3.79 -27.87 -24.52
CA ASP A 91 5.08 -28.26 -23.91
C ASP A 91 6.09 -27.14 -23.58
N VAL A 92 5.93 -25.91 -24.09
CA VAL A 92 6.81 -24.78 -23.71
C VAL A 92 6.34 -24.10 -22.43
N VAL A 93 5.04 -23.77 -22.35
CA VAL A 93 4.41 -23.15 -21.17
C VAL A 93 3.00 -23.71 -20.95
N SER A 94 2.51 -23.58 -19.71
CA SER A 94 1.10 -23.78 -19.36
C SER A 94 0.45 -22.44 -19.02
N ALA A 95 -0.84 -22.30 -19.35
CA ALA A 95 -1.67 -21.17 -18.94
C ALA A 95 -2.75 -21.63 -17.95
N SER A 96 -2.72 -21.08 -16.73
CA SER A 96 -3.78 -21.27 -15.72
C SER A 96 -4.50 -19.93 -15.53
N GLY A 97 -5.51 -19.71 -16.37
CA GLY A 97 -6.08 -18.38 -16.57
C GLY A 97 -4.99 -17.44 -17.11
N SER A 98 -4.84 -16.29 -16.47
CA SER A 98 -3.85 -15.27 -16.84
C SER A 98 -2.44 -15.50 -16.31
N ARG A 99 -2.18 -16.65 -15.66
CA ARG A 99 -0.86 -17.02 -15.14
C ARG A 99 -0.17 -17.98 -16.09
N ILE A 100 1.02 -17.62 -16.55
CA ILE A 100 1.84 -18.41 -17.48
C ILE A 100 2.99 -19.02 -16.70
N ASN A 101 3.14 -20.35 -16.74
CA ASN A 101 4.22 -21.09 -16.08
C ASN A 101 5.06 -21.84 -17.10
N ALA A 102 6.37 -21.94 -16.88
CA ALA A 102 7.26 -22.69 -17.74
C ALA A 102 6.97 -24.20 -17.69
N LEU A 103 7.08 -24.89 -18.83
CA LEU A 103 7.03 -26.37 -18.95
C LEU A 103 8.28 -26.96 -19.61
N GLY A 104 8.97 -26.18 -20.44
CA GLY A 104 10.19 -26.60 -21.12
C GLY A 104 10.85 -25.44 -21.86
N ASN A 105 12.12 -25.59 -22.22
CA ASN A 105 12.81 -24.59 -23.04
C ASN A 105 12.17 -24.47 -24.42
N GLY A 106 12.03 -23.24 -24.94
CA GLY A 106 11.50 -23.04 -26.29
C GLY A 106 10.85 -21.69 -26.50
N ARG A 107 10.37 -21.48 -27.74
CA ARG A 107 9.56 -20.33 -28.16
C ARG A 107 8.16 -20.81 -28.46
N THR A 108 7.17 -20.03 -28.05
CA THR A 108 5.76 -20.24 -28.42
C THR A 108 5.06 -18.88 -28.49
N SER A 109 3.78 -18.89 -28.83
CA SER A 109 2.93 -17.70 -28.79
C SER A 109 1.75 -17.96 -27.86
N LEU A 110 1.38 -16.92 -27.11
CA LEU A 110 0.18 -16.90 -26.29
C LEU A 110 -0.90 -16.11 -27.03
N ARG A 111 -1.97 -16.80 -27.44
CA ARG A 111 -3.17 -16.17 -27.98
C ARG A 111 -4.14 -15.85 -26.85
N ILE A 112 -4.64 -14.62 -26.85
CA ILE A 112 -5.51 -14.05 -25.83
C ILE A 112 -6.78 -13.60 -26.51
N ASP A 113 -7.88 -14.31 -26.25
CA ASP A 113 -9.16 -14.10 -26.90
C ASP A 113 -10.18 -13.50 -25.90
N VAL A 114 -10.83 -12.39 -26.28
CA VAL A 114 -11.90 -11.75 -25.50
C VAL A 114 -13.00 -11.24 -26.44
N GLY A 115 -14.17 -11.87 -26.40
CA GLY A 115 -15.25 -11.56 -27.34
C GLY A 115 -14.77 -11.78 -28.78
N GLU A 116 -14.84 -10.73 -29.60
CA GLU A 116 -14.39 -10.75 -31.00
C GLU A 116 -12.92 -10.32 -31.17
N HIS A 117 -12.27 -9.87 -30.09
CA HIS A 117 -10.89 -9.43 -30.14
C HIS A 117 -9.93 -10.57 -29.81
N SER A 118 -8.83 -10.64 -30.55
CA SER A 118 -7.72 -11.54 -30.28
C SER A 118 -6.41 -10.77 -30.29
N ARG A 119 -5.50 -11.10 -29.37
CA ARG A 119 -4.13 -10.59 -29.34
C ARG A 119 -3.17 -11.75 -29.16
N ARG A 120 -2.08 -11.72 -29.92
CA ARG A 120 -0.96 -12.66 -29.78
C ARG A 120 0.22 -11.94 -29.16
N ILE A 121 0.86 -12.57 -28.16
CA ILE A 121 2.13 -12.12 -27.60
C ILE A 121 3.17 -13.26 -27.67
N PRO A 122 4.45 -12.96 -27.93
CA PRO A 122 5.50 -13.96 -27.95
C PRO A 122 5.84 -14.43 -26.53
N VAL A 123 6.21 -15.70 -26.40
CA VAL A 123 6.66 -16.32 -25.16
C VAL A 123 7.97 -17.07 -25.40
N GLN A 124 8.96 -16.82 -24.55
CA GLN A 124 10.24 -17.53 -24.52
C GLN A 124 10.47 -18.12 -23.13
N VAL A 125 10.85 -19.39 -23.12
CA VAL A 125 11.44 -20.05 -21.95
C VAL A 125 12.88 -20.42 -22.27
N ALA A 126 13.79 -20.02 -21.40
CA ALA A 126 15.19 -20.44 -21.45
C ALA A 126 15.61 -20.90 -20.05
N GLY A 127 16.66 -21.72 -19.95
CA GLY A 127 17.19 -22.15 -18.67
C GLY A 127 16.25 -23.03 -17.82
N PHE A 128 15.28 -23.71 -18.43
CA PHE A 128 14.32 -24.56 -17.72
C PHE A 128 15.00 -25.63 -16.83
N GLU A 129 16.05 -26.27 -17.36
CA GLU A 129 16.84 -27.29 -16.66
C GLU A 129 17.82 -26.72 -15.62
N LYS A 130 17.95 -25.38 -15.52
CA LYS A 130 18.83 -24.80 -14.51
C LYS A 130 18.25 -25.09 -13.13
N SER A 131 19.04 -25.78 -12.31
CA SER A 131 18.75 -25.90 -10.88
C SER A 131 18.78 -24.50 -10.26
N ARG A 132 17.60 -23.97 -9.95
CA ARG A 132 17.47 -22.70 -9.22
C ARG A 132 17.58 -23.01 -7.74
N VAL A 133 18.56 -22.41 -7.10
CA VAL A 133 18.63 -22.33 -5.63
C VAL A 133 17.52 -21.40 -5.16
N VAL A 134 16.65 -21.88 -4.28
CA VAL A 134 15.69 -21.02 -3.59
C VAL A 134 16.48 -20.07 -2.70
N ARG A 135 16.44 -18.78 -3.04
CA ARG A 135 17.11 -17.74 -2.26
C ARG A 135 16.43 -17.58 -0.90
N PHE A 136 17.24 -17.37 0.13
CA PHE A 136 16.74 -17.17 1.49
C PHE A 136 15.85 -15.93 1.56
N GLU A 137 16.33 -14.78 1.07
CA GLU A 137 15.58 -13.53 1.20
C GLU A 137 14.40 -13.49 0.21
N THR A 138 14.69 -13.64 -1.08
CA THR A 138 13.72 -13.41 -2.16
C THR A 138 12.80 -14.61 -2.44
N GLY A 139 13.13 -15.78 -1.89
CA GLY A 139 12.31 -17.00 -1.93
C GLY A 139 11.64 -17.26 -0.59
N LEU A 140 12.40 -17.71 0.41
CA LEU A 140 11.86 -18.14 1.70
C LEU A 140 11.21 -16.99 2.49
N LEU A 141 11.92 -15.90 2.77
CA LEU A 141 11.36 -14.79 3.56
C LEU A 141 10.19 -14.12 2.84
N ALA A 142 10.24 -14.05 1.51
CA ALA A 142 9.12 -13.58 0.69
C ALA A 142 7.89 -14.50 0.84
N ALA A 143 8.08 -15.83 0.80
CA ALA A 143 7.01 -16.81 1.01
C ALA A 143 6.41 -16.74 2.42
N LEU A 144 7.25 -16.63 3.47
CA LEU A 144 6.79 -16.44 4.85
C LEU A 144 6.03 -15.12 5.02
N SER A 145 6.49 -14.06 4.35
CA SER A 145 5.81 -12.76 4.34
C SER A 145 4.47 -12.81 3.63
N LYS A 146 4.39 -13.54 2.51
CA LYS A 146 3.16 -13.73 1.74
C LYS A 146 2.06 -14.36 2.57
N GLN A 147 2.41 -15.32 3.41
CA GLN A 147 1.50 -16.02 4.30
C GLN A 147 1.29 -15.34 5.66
N GLY A 148 1.90 -14.17 5.88
CA GLY A 148 1.74 -13.42 7.13
C GLY A 148 2.45 -14.02 8.35
N CYS A 149 3.28 -15.05 8.17
CA CYS A 149 3.98 -15.74 9.26
C CYS A 149 4.86 -14.78 10.07
N ASN A 150 5.56 -13.86 9.40
CA ASN A 150 6.43 -12.84 10.00
C ASN A 150 5.73 -11.47 10.14
N SER A 151 4.40 -11.44 10.23
CA SER A 151 3.64 -10.23 10.53
C SER A 151 3.73 -9.86 12.02
N GLY A 152 3.44 -8.59 12.35
CA GLY A 152 3.51 -8.09 13.73
C GLY A 152 2.49 -8.73 14.68
N GLY A 153 1.43 -9.35 14.16
CA GLY A 153 0.47 -10.14 14.96
C GLY A 153 0.95 -11.56 15.29
N CYS A 154 1.96 -12.06 14.58
CA CYS A 154 2.45 -13.44 14.66
C CYS A 154 3.94 -13.47 15.03
N HIS A 155 4.78 -14.19 14.27
CA HIS A 155 6.19 -14.36 14.60
C HIS A 155 7.03 -13.11 14.33
N GLY A 156 6.51 -12.13 13.60
CA GLY A 156 7.15 -10.82 13.42
C GLY A 156 6.95 -9.84 14.59
N ALA A 157 6.24 -10.24 15.65
CA ALA A 157 6.14 -9.47 16.88
C ALA A 157 7.52 -9.34 17.56
N PRO A 158 7.81 -8.27 18.33
CA PRO A 158 9.10 -8.09 18.99
C PRO A 158 9.56 -9.27 19.84
N SER A 159 8.63 -9.99 20.48
CA SER A 159 8.89 -11.20 21.27
C SER A 159 8.59 -12.50 20.52
N GLY A 160 8.09 -12.43 19.28
CA GLY A 160 7.56 -13.57 18.55
C GLY A 160 6.35 -14.22 19.22
N LYS A 161 6.10 -15.49 18.90
CA LYS A 161 5.03 -16.32 19.49
C LYS A 161 5.54 -17.73 19.73
N GLY A 162 5.23 -18.31 20.89
CA GLY A 162 5.57 -19.71 21.21
C GLY A 162 7.07 -20.02 21.13
N GLY A 163 7.91 -19.07 21.53
CA GLY A 163 9.38 -19.21 21.43
C GLY A 163 9.89 -19.27 19.98
N PHE A 164 9.18 -18.68 19.03
CA PHE A 164 9.62 -18.52 17.65
C PHE A 164 9.40 -17.08 17.20
N ARG A 165 10.48 -16.44 16.76
CA ARG A 165 10.51 -15.03 16.37
C ARG A 165 11.21 -14.86 15.04
N LEU A 166 10.56 -14.15 14.13
CA LEU A 166 11.16 -13.69 12.89
C LEU A 166 11.24 -12.16 12.93
N SER A 167 12.12 -11.60 12.13
CA SER A 167 12.12 -10.17 11.87
C SER A 167 10.80 -9.76 11.22
N LEU A 168 10.29 -8.59 11.60
CA LEU A 168 9.03 -8.09 11.06
C LEU A 168 9.15 -7.99 9.54
N ARG A 169 8.38 -8.81 8.82
CA ARG A 169 8.29 -8.81 7.35
C ARG A 169 9.63 -9.06 6.64
N GLY A 170 10.55 -9.78 7.29
CA GLY A 170 11.84 -10.17 6.70
C GLY A 170 12.86 -9.04 6.67
N PHE A 171 12.72 -8.05 7.56
CA PHE A 171 13.57 -6.86 7.63
C PHE A 171 15.02 -7.13 8.09
N ASN A 172 15.27 -8.20 8.85
CA ASN A 172 16.61 -8.54 9.35
C ASN A 172 16.95 -10.00 9.00
N PRO A 173 17.43 -10.25 7.76
CA PRO A 173 17.77 -11.60 7.31
C PRO A 173 18.80 -12.33 8.19
N PRO A 174 19.88 -11.70 8.71
CA PRO A 174 20.80 -12.39 9.63
C PRO A 174 20.12 -12.95 10.88
N LEU A 175 19.21 -12.20 11.48
CA LEU A 175 18.39 -12.69 12.59
C LEU A 175 17.52 -13.87 12.16
N ASP A 176 16.84 -13.75 11.02
CA ASP A 176 15.95 -14.79 10.52
C ASP A 176 16.70 -16.10 10.23
N VAL A 177 17.90 -16.02 9.66
CA VAL A 177 18.81 -17.17 9.45
C VAL A 177 19.10 -17.86 10.77
N GLN A 178 19.50 -17.10 11.79
CA GLN A 178 19.80 -17.64 13.12
C GLN A 178 18.58 -18.34 13.72
N THR A 179 17.41 -17.71 13.67
CA THR A 179 16.20 -18.28 14.28
C THR A 179 15.68 -19.50 13.52
N LEU A 180 15.77 -19.53 12.19
CA LEU A 180 15.29 -20.67 11.41
C LEU A 180 16.23 -21.87 11.47
N ILE A 181 17.55 -21.64 11.50
CA ILE A 181 18.55 -22.71 11.29
C ILE A 181 19.26 -23.12 12.59
N ARG A 182 19.38 -22.22 13.57
CA ARG A 182 20.25 -22.45 14.74
C ARG A 182 19.48 -22.55 16.05
N GLU A 183 18.47 -21.71 16.26
CA GLU A 183 17.75 -21.67 17.53
C GLU A 183 17.00 -22.98 17.83
N GLN A 184 16.92 -23.30 19.13
CA GLN A 184 16.24 -24.50 19.65
C GLN A 184 16.65 -25.78 18.92
N PHE A 185 17.96 -25.95 18.70
CA PHE A 185 18.54 -27.12 18.05
C PHE A 185 17.99 -27.38 16.64
N ALA A 186 17.79 -26.30 15.86
CA ALA A 186 17.31 -26.36 14.47
C ALA A 186 15.94 -27.04 14.28
N ARG A 187 15.15 -27.20 15.34
CA ARG A 187 13.90 -27.99 15.33
C ARG A 187 12.80 -27.49 14.38
N ARG A 188 12.98 -26.36 13.70
CA ARG A 188 11.98 -25.75 12.80
C ARG A 188 12.05 -26.31 11.39
N THR A 189 13.22 -26.78 11.00
CA THR A 189 13.53 -27.27 9.66
C THR A 189 14.10 -28.67 9.74
N ASN A 190 13.68 -29.55 8.84
CA ASN A 190 14.23 -30.87 8.65
C ASN A 190 14.72 -30.99 7.20
N PRO A 191 16.01 -30.74 6.93
CA PRO A 191 16.54 -30.85 5.57
C PRO A 191 16.49 -32.25 4.96
N LEU A 192 16.47 -33.30 5.80
CA LEU A 192 16.41 -34.70 5.35
C LEU A 192 15.00 -35.08 4.90
N ASP A 193 13.99 -34.54 5.57
CA ASP A 193 12.58 -34.66 5.19
C ASP A 193 11.89 -33.29 5.34
N PRO A 194 11.94 -32.46 4.27
CA PRO A 194 11.40 -31.11 4.31
C PRO A 194 9.93 -31.06 4.72
N SER A 195 9.13 -32.05 4.30
CA SER A 195 7.70 -32.14 4.61
C SER A 195 7.45 -32.29 6.12
N GLU A 196 8.39 -32.90 6.84
CA GLU A 196 8.31 -33.05 8.30
C GLU A 196 8.73 -31.81 9.10
N SER A 197 9.15 -30.74 8.43
CA SER A 197 9.54 -29.49 9.07
C SER A 197 8.36 -28.82 9.78
N LEU A 198 8.54 -28.39 11.03
CA LEU A 198 7.53 -27.59 11.73
C LEU A 198 7.16 -26.31 10.98
N LEU A 199 8.10 -25.77 10.19
CA LEU A 199 7.88 -24.60 9.33
C LEU A 199 6.83 -24.84 8.23
N LEU A 200 6.57 -26.10 7.85
CA LEU A 200 5.49 -26.49 6.95
C LEU A 200 4.30 -27.08 7.70
N ARG A 201 4.52 -28.03 8.62
CA ARG A 201 3.44 -28.76 9.30
C ARG A 201 2.51 -27.88 10.13
N LYS A 202 3.04 -26.83 10.77
CA LYS A 202 2.21 -25.90 11.56
C LYS A 202 1.29 -25.03 10.70
N PRO A 203 1.79 -24.25 9.72
CA PRO A 203 0.92 -23.40 8.93
C PRO A 203 -0.03 -24.18 8.00
N THR A 204 0.24 -25.46 7.70
CA THR A 204 -0.70 -26.36 7.01
C THR A 204 -1.67 -27.10 7.95
N MET A 205 -1.58 -26.87 9.26
CA MET A 205 -2.40 -27.51 10.31
C MET A 205 -2.25 -29.04 10.42
N GLN A 206 -1.16 -29.62 9.89
CA GLN A 206 -0.79 -31.01 10.20
C GLN A 206 -0.31 -31.18 11.65
N VAL A 207 0.12 -30.09 12.28
CA VAL A 207 0.37 -29.98 13.72
C VAL A 207 -0.33 -28.72 14.21
N ALA A 208 -0.83 -28.75 15.45
CA ALA A 208 -1.52 -27.62 16.06
C ALA A 208 -0.70 -26.31 15.99
N HIS A 209 -1.36 -25.27 15.47
CA HIS A 209 -0.80 -23.94 15.30
C HIS A 209 -1.78 -22.88 15.82
N GLY A 210 -1.38 -22.14 16.85
CA GLY A 210 -2.22 -21.09 17.44
C GLY A 210 -2.56 -19.93 16.51
N GLY A 211 -1.81 -19.77 15.41
CA GLY A 211 -2.12 -18.82 14.34
C GLY A 211 -3.11 -19.34 13.29
N GLY A 212 -3.62 -20.57 13.45
CA GLY A 212 -4.50 -21.22 12.47
C GLY A 212 -3.79 -21.60 11.17
N GLN A 213 -4.58 -21.97 10.15
CA GLN A 213 -4.05 -22.32 8.83
C GLN A 213 -3.57 -21.06 8.11
N GLN A 214 -2.29 -21.04 7.73
CA GLN A 214 -1.67 -19.94 6.99
C GLN A 214 -1.12 -20.36 5.64
N LEU A 215 -0.97 -21.67 5.38
CA LEU A 215 -0.37 -22.21 4.16
C LEU A 215 -1.20 -23.39 3.65
N GLN A 216 -1.42 -23.46 2.34
CA GLN A 216 -1.99 -24.63 1.67
C GLN A 216 -0.88 -25.39 0.92
N ALA A 217 -1.07 -26.69 0.69
CA ALA A 217 -0.07 -27.53 0.04
C ALA A 217 0.19 -27.14 -1.43
N ASP A 218 -0.81 -26.58 -2.10
CA ASP A 218 -0.76 -26.11 -3.49
C ASP A 218 -0.35 -24.63 -3.61
N ASP A 219 -0.12 -23.93 -2.50
CA ASP A 219 0.37 -22.56 -2.55
C ASP A 219 1.79 -22.51 -3.15
N PRO A 220 2.10 -21.56 -4.05
CA PRO A 220 3.47 -21.33 -4.51
C PRO A 220 4.49 -21.13 -3.39
N ALA A 221 4.05 -20.53 -2.27
CA ALA A 221 4.86 -20.33 -1.08
C ALA A 221 5.28 -21.65 -0.44
N TYR A 222 4.44 -22.70 -0.49
CA TYR A 222 4.77 -24.02 0.05
C TYR A 222 5.98 -24.60 -0.69
N GLY A 223 5.94 -24.58 -2.03
CA GLY A 223 7.04 -25.07 -2.86
C GLY A 223 8.36 -24.35 -2.61
N LEU A 224 8.33 -23.03 -2.37
CA LEU A 224 9.53 -22.25 -2.03
C LEU A 224 10.08 -22.62 -0.64
N ILE A 225 9.21 -22.73 0.38
CA ILE A 225 9.64 -23.11 1.73
C ILE A 225 10.21 -24.54 1.71
N HIS A 226 9.49 -25.48 1.09
CA HIS A 226 9.92 -26.87 0.96
C HIS A 226 11.24 -26.98 0.19
N GLY A 227 11.38 -26.30 -0.95
CA GLY A 227 12.60 -26.30 -1.76
C GLY A 227 13.80 -25.77 -0.99
N TRP A 228 13.67 -24.61 -0.33
CA TRP A 228 14.76 -24.04 0.46
C TRP A 228 15.22 -24.97 1.59
N ILE A 229 14.28 -25.66 2.25
CA ILE A 229 14.61 -26.64 3.30
C ILE A 229 15.36 -27.83 2.70
N GLY A 230 14.85 -28.40 1.60
CA GLY A 230 15.46 -29.54 0.92
C GLY A 230 16.83 -29.23 0.29
N GLU A 231 17.11 -27.97 -0.01
CA GLU A 231 18.43 -27.51 -0.45
C GLU A 231 19.44 -27.35 0.70
N GLY A 232 19.04 -27.66 1.93
CA GLY A 232 19.90 -27.62 3.11
C GLY A 232 19.82 -26.33 3.91
N CYS A 233 18.71 -25.58 3.82
CA CYS A 233 18.47 -24.37 4.62
C CYS A 233 19.59 -23.33 4.50
N ARG A 234 20.08 -23.08 3.28
CA ARG A 234 21.28 -22.25 3.07
C ARG A 234 20.94 -20.76 3.12
N PRO A 235 21.72 -19.92 3.81
CA PRO A 235 21.61 -18.47 3.65
C PRO A 235 21.99 -18.07 2.21
N ASP A 236 21.61 -16.87 1.81
CA ASP A 236 22.09 -16.32 0.55
C ASP A 236 23.60 -16.06 0.62
N PRO A 237 24.36 -16.38 -0.44
CA PRO A 237 25.79 -16.10 -0.51
C PRO A 237 26.06 -14.59 -0.55
N ASP A 238 27.28 -14.20 -0.19
CA ASP A 238 27.73 -12.82 -0.33
C ASP A 238 27.60 -12.33 -1.78
N GLY A 239 27.13 -11.09 -1.95
CA GLY A 239 26.88 -10.52 -3.28
C GLY A 239 25.66 -11.08 -4.01
N ALA A 240 24.84 -11.95 -3.39
CA ALA A 240 23.58 -12.39 -3.98
C ALA A 240 22.70 -11.19 -4.39
N ALA A 241 22.07 -11.31 -5.56
CA ALA A 241 21.22 -10.27 -6.11
C ALA A 241 20.05 -9.96 -5.16
N ARG A 242 19.90 -8.69 -4.80
CA ARG A 242 18.86 -8.20 -3.89
C ARG A 242 17.80 -7.44 -4.65
N CYS A 243 16.57 -7.48 -4.15
CA CYS A 243 15.49 -6.66 -4.70
C CYS A 243 15.77 -5.17 -4.40
N VAL A 244 15.92 -4.37 -5.45
CA VAL A 244 16.21 -2.93 -5.32
C VAL A 244 14.93 -2.09 -5.43
N ARG A 245 13.98 -2.51 -6.26
CA ARG A 245 12.66 -1.84 -6.39
C ARG A 245 11.59 -2.82 -6.83
N THR A 246 10.34 -2.42 -6.60
CA THR A 246 9.15 -3.08 -7.16
C THR A 246 8.31 -2.10 -7.94
N GLU A 247 7.58 -2.62 -8.93
CA GLU A 247 6.63 -1.88 -9.77
C GLU A 247 5.29 -2.61 -9.78
N VAL A 248 4.21 -1.84 -9.74
CA VAL A 248 2.84 -2.36 -9.76
C VAL A 248 2.15 -1.86 -11.01
N PHE A 249 1.48 -2.77 -11.71
CA PHE A 249 0.77 -2.46 -12.93
C PHE A 249 -0.68 -2.96 -12.90
N PRO A 250 -1.66 -2.13 -13.32
CA PRO A 250 -1.52 -0.69 -13.52
C PRO A 250 -1.26 0.04 -12.18
N ARG A 251 -0.46 1.12 -12.22
CA ARG A 251 -0.25 1.98 -11.04
C ARG A 251 -1.47 2.84 -10.74
N ASP A 252 -2.13 3.32 -11.79
CA ASP A 252 -3.30 4.19 -11.72
C ASP A 252 -4.40 3.60 -12.59
N ARG A 253 -5.58 3.39 -12.00
CA ARG A 253 -6.73 2.88 -12.74
C ARG A 253 -8.01 3.61 -12.37
N VAL A 254 -8.78 3.95 -13.40
CA VAL A 254 -10.18 4.35 -13.31
C VAL A 254 -11.03 3.21 -13.85
N VAL A 255 -11.81 2.58 -12.97
CA VAL A 255 -12.72 1.48 -13.26
C VAL A 255 -14.14 2.05 -13.28
N LYS A 256 -14.73 2.14 -14.48
CA LYS A 256 -16.10 2.63 -14.67
C LYS A 256 -17.07 1.45 -14.73
N SER A 257 -18.21 1.59 -14.05
CA SER A 257 -19.34 0.67 -14.16
C SER A 257 -19.70 0.40 -15.64
N PRO A 258 -20.07 -0.85 -16.00
CA PRO A 258 -20.32 -1.98 -15.12
C PRO A 258 -19.08 -2.78 -14.71
N ALA A 259 -17.85 -2.34 -15.05
CA ALA A 259 -16.66 -2.95 -14.51
C ALA A 259 -16.56 -2.69 -13.00
N THR A 260 -16.17 -3.72 -12.25
CA THR A 260 -16.08 -3.67 -10.77
C THR A 260 -14.73 -4.16 -10.25
N SER A 261 -13.84 -4.57 -11.14
CA SER A 261 -12.58 -5.20 -10.78
C SER A 261 -11.39 -4.71 -11.60
N GLN A 262 -10.20 -4.91 -11.04
CA GLN A 262 -8.91 -4.67 -11.70
C GLN A 262 -7.89 -5.70 -11.21
N GLN A 263 -7.30 -6.47 -12.12
CA GLN A 263 -6.19 -7.37 -11.80
C GLN A 263 -4.88 -6.56 -11.75
N LEU A 264 -4.09 -6.77 -10.70
CA LEU A 264 -2.75 -6.20 -10.59
C LEU A 264 -1.68 -7.22 -10.98
N ARG A 265 -0.56 -6.68 -11.46
CA ARG A 265 0.72 -7.37 -11.67
C ARG A 265 1.80 -6.66 -10.90
N VAL A 266 2.75 -7.41 -10.34
CA VAL A 266 3.87 -6.85 -9.57
C VAL A 266 5.19 -7.40 -10.10
N VAL A 267 6.13 -6.51 -10.41
CA VAL A 267 7.46 -6.86 -10.92
C VAL A 267 8.52 -6.37 -9.94
N ALA A 268 9.42 -7.26 -9.54
CA ALA A 268 10.62 -6.93 -8.77
C ALA A 268 11.81 -6.76 -9.71
N HIS A 269 12.65 -5.77 -9.42
CA HIS A 269 13.91 -5.51 -10.11
C HIS A 269 15.06 -5.75 -9.13
N PHE A 270 16.10 -6.45 -9.58
CA PHE A 270 17.20 -6.90 -8.76
C PHE A 270 18.50 -6.16 -9.09
N SER A 271 19.45 -6.18 -8.16
CA SER A 271 20.73 -5.47 -8.26
C SER A 271 21.67 -6.02 -9.34
N ASP A 272 21.39 -7.21 -9.89
CA ASP A 272 22.09 -7.79 -11.04
C ASP A 272 21.47 -7.39 -12.38
N GLY A 273 20.48 -6.48 -12.37
CA GLY A 273 19.76 -6.04 -13.57
C GLY A 273 18.61 -6.97 -13.98
N SER A 274 18.42 -8.11 -13.33
CA SER A 274 17.30 -9.00 -13.62
C SER A 274 15.97 -8.44 -13.10
N SER A 275 14.86 -8.89 -13.70
CA SER A 275 13.51 -8.60 -13.23
C SER A 275 12.68 -9.88 -13.15
N ARG A 276 11.77 -9.95 -12.19
CA ARG A 276 10.86 -11.10 -12.05
C ARG A 276 9.46 -10.65 -11.69
N ASP A 277 8.48 -11.35 -12.23
CA ASP A 277 7.09 -11.20 -11.80
C ASP A 277 6.90 -11.89 -10.44
N ILE A 278 6.53 -11.08 -9.45
CA ILE A 278 6.36 -11.49 -8.06
C ILE A 278 4.90 -11.35 -7.62
N THR A 279 3.95 -11.26 -8.55
CA THR A 279 2.51 -11.07 -8.25
C THR A 279 2.01 -12.08 -7.22
N HIS A 280 2.50 -13.32 -7.31
CA HIS A 280 2.18 -14.43 -6.42
C HIS A 280 2.83 -14.36 -5.02
N LEU A 281 3.92 -13.59 -4.86
CA LEU A 281 4.64 -13.39 -3.59
C LEU A 281 4.38 -12.03 -2.94
N ALA A 282 3.82 -11.08 -3.68
CA ALA A 282 3.45 -9.79 -3.13
C ALA A 282 2.28 -9.91 -2.15
N VAL A 283 2.30 -9.10 -1.10
CA VAL A 283 1.22 -8.97 -0.11
C VAL A 283 0.40 -7.73 -0.45
N TYR A 284 -0.92 -7.89 -0.50
CA TYR A 284 -1.86 -6.85 -0.88
C TYR A 284 -2.73 -6.44 0.30
N SER A 285 -3.05 -5.15 0.39
CA SER A 285 -4.07 -4.62 1.32
C SER A 285 -4.69 -3.35 0.77
N SER A 286 -5.97 -3.10 1.06
CA SER A 286 -6.65 -1.85 0.70
C SER A 286 -6.58 -0.83 1.84
N SER A 287 -6.32 0.44 1.51
CA SER A 287 -6.43 1.55 2.47
C SER A 287 -7.87 1.86 2.88
N ASN A 288 -8.86 1.40 2.08
CA ASN A 288 -10.28 1.53 2.35
C ASN A 288 -11.01 0.29 1.82
N ALA A 289 -11.09 -0.74 2.66
CA ALA A 289 -11.75 -2.01 2.33
C ALA A 289 -13.27 -1.87 2.13
N GLY A 290 -13.89 -0.81 2.67
CA GLY A 290 -15.31 -0.52 2.46
C GLY A 290 -15.63 -0.07 1.03
N LEU A 291 -14.65 0.51 0.31
CA LEU A 291 -14.78 0.87 -1.10
C LEU A 291 -14.33 -0.26 -2.04
N ALA A 292 -13.12 -0.80 -1.80
CA ALA A 292 -12.59 -1.90 -2.59
C ALA A 292 -11.73 -2.84 -1.76
N THR A 293 -11.87 -4.13 -2.01
CA THR A 293 -11.05 -5.21 -1.45
C THR A 293 -10.02 -5.67 -2.48
N VAL A 294 -8.97 -6.36 -2.02
CA VAL A 294 -7.96 -6.99 -2.89
C VAL A 294 -7.67 -8.37 -2.36
N ASP A 295 -7.68 -9.37 -3.24
CA ASP A 295 -7.42 -10.75 -2.87
C ASP A 295 -5.92 -11.09 -2.85
N ARG A 296 -5.59 -12.33 -2.47
CA ARG A 296 -4.19 -12.81 -2.46
C ARG A 296 -3.56 -12.89 -3.85
N ARG A 297 -4.34 -12.81 -4.93
CA ARG A 297 -3.85 -12.87 -6.32
C ARG A 297 -3.67 -11.47 -6.92
N GLY A 298 -3.97 -10.41 -6.16
CA GLY A 298 -3.90 -9.04 -6.64
C GLY A 298 -5.12 -8.61 -7.43
N LEU A 299 -6.23 -9.34 -7.36
CA LEU A 299 -7.50 -8.92 -7.96
C LEU A 299 -8.19 -7.95 -7.01
N VAL A 300 -8.28 -6.69 -7.44
CA VAL A 300 -9.04 -5.65 -6.75
C VAL A 300 -10.49 -5.78 -7.18
N THR A 301 -11.42 -5.78 -6.21
CA THR A 301 -12.86 -5.79 -6.46
C THR A 301 -13.54 -4.78 -5.56
N GLY A 302 -14.42 -3.95 -6.10
CA GLY A 302 -15.16 -2.97 -5.31
C GLY A 302 -16.45 -2.50 -5.98
N GLY A 303 -17.16 -1.63 -5.27
CA GLY A 303 -18.39 -0.97 -5.70
C GLY A 303 -18.44 0.45 -5.16
N GLY A 304 -19.43 1.25 -5.58
CA GLY A 304 -19.49 2.65 -5.19
C GLY A 304 -18.57 3.56 -6.01
N THR A 305 -18.67 4.86 -5.73
CA THR A 305 -17.84 5.90 -6.35
C THR A 305 -16.79 6.40 -5.35
N GLY A 306 -15.51 6.32 -5.69
CA GLY A 306 -14.43 6.78 -4.82
C GLY A 306 -13.02 6.41 -5.28
N GLN A 307 -12.01 6.77 -4.49
CA GLN A 307 -10.62 6.32 -4.66
C GLN A 307 -10.14 5.53 -3.46
N THR A 308 -9.36 4.49 -3.69
CA THR A 308 -8.56 3.84 -2.65
C THR A 308 -7.16 3.50 -3.17
N GLY A 309 -6.20 3.48 -2.25
CA GLY A 309 -4.87 2.93 -2.50
C GLY A 309 -4.84 1.43 -2.18
N ILE A 310 -4.34 0.64 -3.11
CA ILE A 310 -3.99 -0.75 -2.91
C ILE A 310 -2.51 -0.81 -2.61
N LEU A 311 -2.17 -1.04 -1.34
CA LEU A 311 -0.79 -1.20 -0.89
C LEU A 311 -0.30 -2.58 -1.29
N VAL A 312 0.86 -2.61 -1.94
CA VAL A 312 1.53 -3.80 -2.44
C VAL A 312 2.91 -3.88 -1.81
N ARG A 313 3.19 -4.96 -1.11
CA ARG A 313 4.45 -5.17 -0.41
C ARG A 313 5.17 -6.43 -0.89
N PHE A 314 6.47 -6.33 -1.04
CA PHE A 314 7.36 -7.47 -1.22
C PHE A 314 8.60 -7.24 -0.37
N LEU A 315 8.79 -8.08 0.66
CA LEU A 315 9.79 -7.87 1.71
C LEU A 315 9.65 -6.48 2.34
N ASP A 316 10.70 -5.66 2.24
CA ASP A 316 10.80 -4.27 2.69
C ASP A 316 10.34 -3.25 1.64
N LYS A 317 10.05 -3.67 0.40
CA LYS A 317 9.59 -2.79 -0.68
C LYS A 317 8.08 -2.60 -0.60
N MET A 318 7.64 -1.36 -0.69
CA MET A 318 6.23 -0.99 -0.68
C MET A 318 5.89 -0.05 -1.83
N GLN A 319 4.81 -0.38 -2.54
CA GLN A 319 4.22 0.42 -3.60
C GLN A 319 2.71 0.59 -3.35
N ALA A 320 2.10 1.55 -4.02
CA ALA A 320 0.66 1.73 -4.01
C ALA A 320 0.12 1.86 -5.44
N ALA A 321 -0.91 1.08 -5.75
CA ALA A 321 -1.75 1.30 -6.93
C ALA A 321 -2.98 2.11 -6.53
N ARG A 322 -3.31 3.20 -7.24
CA ARG A 322 -4.53 3.97 -6.99
C ARG A 322 -5.65 3.46 -7.88
N VAL A 323 -6.72 2.97 -7.27
CA VAL A 323 -7.91 2.50 -7.97
C VAL A 323 -9.05 3.46 -7.68
N THR A 324 -9.59 4.04 -8.75
CA THR A 324 -10.79 4.88 -8.71
C THR A 324 -11.96 4.05 -9.26
N LEU A 325 -13.00 3.85 -8.46
CA LEU A 325 -14.24 3.21 -8.89
C LEU A 325 -15.27 4.30 -9.17
N ILE A 326 -16.00 4.18 -10.28
CA ILE A 326 -17.04 5.13 -10.68
C ILE A 326 -18.29 4.35 -11.06
N GLU A 327 -19.40 4.63 -10.38
CA GLU A 327 -20.70 4.10 -10.75
C GLU A 327 -21.27 4.80 -11.97
N ASN A 328 -22.15 4.11 -12.70
CA ASN A 328 -22.83 4.75 -13.81
C ASN A 328 -23.77 5.83 -13.26
N ARG A 329 -23.56 7.08 -13.68
CA ARG A 329 -24.47 8.21 -13.42
C ARG A 329 -25.04 8.71 -14.75
N PRO A 330 -26.18 8.13 -15.19
CA PRO A 330 -26.83 8.57 -16.41
C PRO A 330 -27.13 10.08 -16.37
N GLY A 331 -26.80 10.79 -17.44
CA GLY A 331 -27.05 12.22 -17.55
C GLY A 331 -26.10 13.12 -16.76
N PHE A 332 -25.01 12.60 -16.19
CA PHE A 332 -23.98 13.47 -15.60
C PHE A 332 -23.35 14.36 -16.69
N VAL A 333 -23.46 15.68 -16.49
CA VAL A 333 -22.80 16.69 -17.31
C VAL A 333 -21.88 17.50 -16.40
N TRP A 334 -20.60 17.58 -16.76
CA TRP A 334 -19.65 18.39 -16.01
C TRP A 334 -19.93 19.89 -16.27
N PRO A 335 -20.21 20.70 -15.24
CA PRO A 335 -20.66 22.08 -15.42
C PRO A 335 -19.54 23.07 -15.77
N ASN A 336 -18.29 22.62 -15.92
CA ASN A 336 -17.11 23.47 -16.19
C ASN A 336 -17.03 24.73 -15.28
N PRO A 337 -17.01 24.55 -13.95
CA PRO A 337 -16.91 25.68 -13.01
C PRO A 337 -15.60 26.46 -13.22
N VAL A 338 -15.65 27.78 -13.00
CA VAL A 338 -14.45 28.63 -13.02
C VAL A 338 -13.54 28.24 -11.85
N SER A 339 -12.26 27.99 -12.14
CA SER A 339 -11.22 27.79 -11.11
C SER A 339 -10.53 29.12 -10.81
N ALA A 340 -10.59 29.58 -9.56
CA ALA A 340 -9.95 30.83 -9.15
C ALA A 340 -8.44 30.65 -8.86
N ASN A 341 -8.02 29.44 -8.50
CA ASN A 341 -6.63 29.13 -8.17
C ASN A 341 -6.26 27.68 -8.52
N LYS A 342 -5.01 27.29 -8.23
CA LYS A 342 -4.51 25.94 -8.50
C LYS A 342 -5.22 24.85 -7.70
N VAL A 343 -5.65 25.15 -6.47
CA VAL A 343 -6.39 24.21 -5.62
C VAL A 343 -7.72 23.88 -6.26
N ASP A 344 -8.46 24.88 -6.75
CA ASP A 344 -9.73 24.67 -7.45
C ASP A 344 -9.54 23.78 -8.69
N GLN A 345 -8.48 23.99 -9.47
CA GLN A 345 -8.19 23.15 -10.64
C GLN A 345 -8.01 21.67 -10.25
N LEU A 346 -7.27 21.41 -9.16
CA LEU A 346 -7.02 20.04 -8.67
C LEU A 346 -8.31 19.41 -8.12
N VAL A 347 -9.10 20.17 -7.35
CA VAL A 347 -10.39 19.71 -6.80
C VAL A 347 -11.38 19.43 -7.93
N HIS A 348 -11.55 20.36 -8.87
CA HIS A 348 -12.42 20.24 -10.03
C HIS A 348 -12.04 19.04 -10.91
N GLY A 349 -10.75 18.86 -11.20
CA GLY A 349 -10.29 17.69 -11.95
C GLY A 349 -10.65 16.37 -11.26
N ARG A 350 -10.55 16.31 -9.92
CA ARG A 350 -10.94 15.11 -9.18
C ARG A 350 -12.45 14.88 -9.15
N LEU A 351 -13.23 15.93 -8.92
CA LEU A 351 -14.70 15.88 -8.92
C LEU A 351 -15.24 15.46 -10.29
N GLN A 352 -14.67 15.96 -11.38
CA GLN A 352 -15.01 15.57 -12.74
C GLN A 352 -14.77 14.07 -12.97
N VAL A 353 -13.60 13.56 -12.58
CA VAL A 353 -13.30 12.12 -12.67
C VAL A 353 -14.30 11.30 -11.85
N LEU A 354 -14.63 11.74 -10.63
CA LEU A 354 -15.60 11.05 -9.77
C LEU A 354 -17.06 11.26 -10.18
N GLN A 355 -17.32 12.02 -11.25
CA GLN A 355 -18.67 12.41 -11.67
C GLN A 355 -19.49 13.07 -10.55
N VAL A 356 -18.83 13.85 -9.68
CA VAL A 356 -19.46 14.59 -8.59
C VAL A 356 -19.57 16.06 -9.02
N PRO A 357 -20.77 16.65 -9.13
CA PRO A 357 -20.89 18.06 -9.42
C PRO A 357 -20.33 18.89 -8.24
N PRO A 358 -19.65 20.02 -8.50
CA PRO A 358 -19.26 20.94 -7.44
C PRO A 358 -20.49 21.47 -6.70
N SER A 359 -20.36 21.68 -5.40
CA SER A 359 -21.39 22.35 -4.63
C SER A 359 -21.61 23.78 -5.14
N PRO A 360 -22.86 24.29 -5.12
CA PRO A 360 -23.11 25.69 -5.45
C PRO A 360 -22.37 26.63 -4.49
N ALA A 361 -22.12 27.86 -4.95
CA ALA A 361 -21.55 28.88 -4.11
C ALA A 361 -22.43 29.12 -2.87
N SER A 362 -21.79 29.25 -1.70
CA SER A 362 -22.51 29.59 -0.47
C SER A 362 -23.17 30.97 -0.56
N SER A 363 -24.24 31.17 0.20
CA SER A 363 -24.82 32.51 0.37
C SER A 363 -23.83 33.44 1.09
N ASP A 364 -24.02 34.76 0.96
CA ASP A 364 -23.13 35.73 1.60
C ASP A 364 -23.10 35.61 3.13
N GLY A 365 -24.23 35.35 3.78
CA GLY A 365 -24.28 35.12 5.23
C GLY A 365 -23.54 33.85 5.65
N GLN A 366 -23.70 32.75 4.89
CA GLN A 366 -22.95 31.52 5.14
C GLN A 366 -21.44 31.70 4.91
N PHE A 367 -21.07 32.41 3.84
CA PHE A 367 -19.67 32.73 3.54
C PHE A 367 -19.05 33.55 4.66
N LEU A 368 -19.67 34.67 5.06
CA LEU A 368 -19.19 35.55 6.12
C LEU A 368 -18.96 34.77 7.43
N ARG A 369 -19.95 33.99 7.88
CA ARG A 369 -19.81 33.20 9.11
C ARG A 369 -18.65 32.20 9.01
N ARG A 370 -18.52 31.48 7.90
CA ARG A 370 -17.48 30.45 7.72
C ARG A 370 -16.09 31.08 7.67
N VAL A 371 -15.91 32.13 6.86
CA VAL A 371 -14.60 32.76 6.68
C VAL A 371 -14.14 33.50 7.94
N SER A 372 -15.04 34.12 8.71
CA SER A 372 -14.68 34.72 10.01
C SER A 372 -14.22 33.65 11.00
N LEU A 373 -14.99 32.55 11.16
CA LEU A 373 -14.58 31.47 12.08
C LEU A 373 -13.28 30.81 11.65
N ASP A 374 -13.05 30.63 10.35
CA ASP A 374 -11.86 29.97 9.82
C ASP A 374 -10.60 30.84 9.93
N LEU A 375 -10.73 32.15 9.67
CA LEU A 375 -9.59 33.06 9.71
C LEU A 375 -9.30 33.62 11.11
N THR A 376 -10.32 33.89 11.93
CA THR A 376 -10.14 34.58 13.23
C THR A 376 -10.64 33.77 14.43
N GLY A 377 -11.30 32.63 14.22
CA GLY A 377 -11.90 31.85 15.31
C GLY A 377 -13.15 32.49 15.92
N LEU A 378 -13.61 33.64 15.41
CA LEU A 378 -14.71 34.42 15.97
C LEU A 378 -15.87 34.57 14.98
N LEU A 379 -17.07 34.78 15.52
CA LEU A 379 -18.23 35.17 14.73
C LEU A 379 -18.12 36.64 14.32
N PRO A 380 -18.64 37.03 13.14
CA PRO A 380 -18.73 38.43 12.76
C PRO A 380 -19.66 39.18 13.73
N THR A 381 -19.33 40.43 14.04
CA THR A 381 -20.22 41.31 14.81
C THR A 381 -21.51 41.60 14.02
N VAL A 382 -22.57 42.01 14.73
CA VAL A 382 -23.83 42.42 14.09
C VAL A 382 -23.61 43.55 13.07
N GLU A 383 -22.76 44.51 13.43
CA GLU A 383 -22.44 45.66 12.59
C GLU A 383 -21.71 45.25 11.31
N SER A 384 -20.62 44.47 11.43
CA SER A 384 -19.87 43.96 10.28
C SER A 384 -20.72 43.08 9.37
N THR A 385 -21.65 42.30 9.96
CA THR A 385 -22.61 41.50 9.22
C THR A 385 -23.55 42.35 8.38
N ARG A 386 -24.17 43.37 8.98
CA ARG A 386 -25.04 44.31 8.24
C ARG A 386 -24.28 45.01 7.12
N ALA A 387 -23.07 45.49 7.39
CA ALA A 387 -22.22 46.15 6.41
C ALA A 387 -21.83 45.23 5.23
N PHE A 388 -21.47 43.98 5.49
CA PHE A 388 -21.09 43.04 4.44
C PHE A 388 -22.28 42.58 3.56
N LEU A 389 -23.45 42.39 4.18
CA LEU A 389 -24.66 41.98 3.46
C LEU A 389 -25.24 43.12 2.61
N SER A 390 -25.10 44.37 3.05
CA SER A 390 -25.50 45.54 2.28
C SER A 390 -24.49 45.93 1.18
N ASP A 391 -23.21 45.57 1.31
CA ASP A 391 -22.19 45.84 0.28
C ASP A 391 -22.51 45.12 -1.05
N LYS A 392 -22.64 45.90 -2.12
CA LYS A 392 -22.90 45.45 -3.50
C LYS A 392 -21.69 45.55 -4.42
N ARG A 393 -20.56 46.08 -3.94
CA ARG A 393 -19.37 46.27 -4.78
C ARG A 393 -18.84 44.90 -5.27
N PRO A 394 -18.39 44.80 -6.53
CA PRO A 394 -17.76 43.57 -7.02
C PRO A 394 -16.55 43.20 -6.16
N GLY A 395 -16.26 41.91 -6.00
CA GLY A 395 -15.10 41.44 -5.22
C GLY A 395 -15.18 41.63 -3.69
N LYS A 396 -16.35 41.91 -3.11
CA LYS A 396 -16.49 42.15 -1.66
C LYS A 396 -15.98 41.00 -0.78
N ARG A 397 -16.07 39.76 -1.25
CA ARG A 397 -15.55 38.57 -0.55
C ARG A 397 -14.03 38.62 -0.42
N GLY A 398 -13.32 38.99 -1.48
CA GLY A 398 -11.87 39.17 -1.47
C GLY A 398 -11.44 40.28 -0.50
N ARG A 399 -12.09 41.45 -0.56
CA ARG A 399 -11.81 42.54 0.40
C ARG A 399 -12.10 42.18 1.85
N LEU A 400 -13.09 41.34 2.11
CA LEU A 400 -13.33 40.83 3.46
C LEU A 400 -12.19 39.90 3.90
N ILE A 401 -11.76 38.98 3.03
CA ILE A 401 -10.64 38.08 3.32
C ILE A 401 -9.37 38.88 3.64
N GLU A 402 -8.99 39.85 2.80
CA GLU A 402 -7.81 40.70 3.04
C GLU A 402 -7.88 41.40 4.41
N ARG A 403 -9.04 41.97 4.76
CA ARG A 403 -9.25 42.62 6.06
C ARG A 403 -9.11 41.65 7.23
N LEU A 404 -9.62 40.43 7.09
CA LEU A 404 -9.53 39.42 8.13
C LEU A 404 -8.09 38.91 8.28
N LEU A 405 -7.36 38.71 7.18
CA LEU A 405 -5.97 38.23 7.20
C LEU A 405 -5.02 39.19 7.91
N VAL A 406 -5.26 40.50 7.85
CA VAL A 406 -4.43 41.52 8.52
C VAL A 406 -4.94 41.91 9.92
N SER A 407 -5.93 41.19 10.47
CA SER A 407 -6.51 41.51 11.77
C SER A 407 -5.73 40.90 12.94
N ASP A 408 -5.77 41.53 14.11
CA ASP A 408 -5.14 41.00 15.32
C ASP A 408 -5.74 39.65 15.73
N GLU A 409 -7.04 39.46 15.52
CA GLU A 409 -7.73 38.21 15.82
C GLU A 409 -7.23 37.07 14.93
N HIS A 410 -6.90 37.34 13.66
CA HIS A 410 -6.28 36.34 12.79
C HIS A 410 -4.91 35.91 13.32
N ALA A 411 -4.05 36.88 13.66
CA ALA A 411 -2.73 36.60 14.21
C ALA A 411 -2.80 35.79 15.51
N LEU A 412 -3.68 36.17 16.45
CA LEU A 412 -3.89 35.46 17.71
C LEU A 412 -4.44 34.05 17.50
N PHE A 413 -5.42 33.88 16.61
CA PHE A 413 -6.05 32.58 16.35
C PHE A 413 -5.06 31.60 15.71
N TRP A 414 -4.35 32.02 14.68
CA TRP A 414 -3.37 31.16 14.00
C TRP A 414 -2.11 30.92 14.84
N ALA A 415 -1.64 31.92 15.61
CA ALA A 415 -0.57 31.69 16.58
C ALA A 415 -0.97 30.64 17.61
N SER A 416 -2.23 30.61 18.05
CA SER A 416 -2.74 29.57 18.96
C SER A 416 -2.74 28.18 18.33
N LYS A 417 -3.08 28.05 17.04
CA LYS A 417 -2.99 26.77 16.30
C LYS A 417 -1.56 26.27 16.20
N TRP A 418 -0.62 27.16 15.90
CA TRP A 418 0.81 26.83 15.87
C TRP A 418 1.35 26.50 17.26
N ALA A 419 0.91 27.24 18.29
CA ALA A 419 1.30 27.01 19.67
C ALA A 419 0.87 25.62 20.16
N ASP A 420 -0.32 25.16 19.80
CA ASP A 420 -0.78 23.79 20.09
C ASP A 420 0.12 22.75 19.41
N MET A 421 0.37 22.91 18.10
CA MET A 421 1.22 21.98 17.35
C MET A 421 2.67 21.95 17.88
N PHE A 422 3.22 23.10 18.25
CA PHE A 422 4.57 23.21 18.82
C PHE A 422 4.64 22.95 20.32
N ARG A 423 3.52 22.54 20.95
CA ARG A 423 3.42 22.16 22.36
C ARG A 423 3.88 23.27 23.30
N VAL A 424 3.50 24.50 22.99
CA VAL A 424 3.76 25.71 23.78
C VAL A 424 2.95 25.66 25.07
N THR A 425 3.45 24.92 26.04
CA THR A 425 2.78 24.63 27.32
C THR A 425 3.66 25.00 28.49
N ARG A 426 3.04 25.30 29.64
CA ARG A 426 3.79 25.60 30.88
C ARG A 426 4.65 24.43 31.34
N GLY A 427 4.21 23.19 31.10
CA GLY A 427 4.96 21.99 31.47
C GLY A 427 6.30 21.88 30.73
N GLN A 428 6.34 22.26 29.45
CA GLN A 428 7.56 22.21 28.63
C GLN A 428 8.39 23.48 28.74
N LEU A 429 7.75 24.65 28.73
CA LEU A 429 8.42 25.94 28.54
C LEU A 429 8.44 26.84 29.78
N GLY A 430 7.67 26.51 30.81
CA GLY A 430 7.36 27.44 31.91
C GLY A 430 6.53 28.65 31.43
N SER A 431 6.03 29.44 32.38
CA SER A 431 5.14 30.57 32.06
C SER A 431 5.80 31.63 31.16
N ARG A 432 7.09 31.92 31.40
CA ARG A 432 7.83 32.94 30.64
C ARG A 432 8.19 32.48 29.24
N GLY A 433 8.56 31.20 29.06
CA GLY A 433 8.81 30.63 27.73
C GLY A 433 7.55 30.58 26.88
N VAL A 434 6.40 30.23 27.48
CA VAL A 434 5.08 30.31 26.82
C VAL A 434 4.79 31.74 26.34
N ASP A 435 4.90 32.75 27.22
CA ASP A 435 4.63 34.14 26.86
C ASP A 435 5.53 34.62 25.72
N LYS A 436 6.85 34.38 25.82
CA LYS A 436 7.81 34.82 24.81
C LYS A 436 7.60 34.13 23.47
N PHE A 437 7.44 32.81 23.46
CA PHE A 437 7.29 32.07 22.21
C PHE A 437 5.94 32.34 21.55
N HIS A 438 4.86 32.44 22.33
CA HIS A 438 3.55 32.81 21.79
C HIS A 438 3.56 34.21 21.15
N ARG A 439 4.17 35.22 21.79
CA ARG A 439 4.30 36.56 21.19
C ARG A 439 5.09 36.55 19.89
N TRP A 440 6.15 35.74 19.82
CA TRP A 440 6.91 35.56 18.57
C TRP A 440 6.07 34.90 17.47
N LEU A 441 5.22 33.92 17.81
CA LEU A 441 4.28 33.33 16.85
C LEU A 441 3.25 34.35 16.36
N VAL A 442 2.65 35.13 17.27
CA VAL A 442 1.69 36.21 16.90
C VAL A 442 2.35 37.20 15.95
N ALA A 443 3.54 37.71 16.28
CA ALA A 443 4.27 38.64 15.42
C ALA A 443 4.59 38.02 14.05
N SER A 444 5.00 36.74 14.01
CA SER A 444 5.32 36.06 12.74
C SER A 444 4.12 35.95 11.80
N ILE A 445 2.91 35.74 12.34
CA ILE A 445 1.68 35.72 11.56
C ILE A 445 1.26 37.14 11.17
N GLN A 446 1.32 38.09 12.10
CA GLN A 446 0.93 39.49 11.87
C GLN A 446 1.80 40.17 10.80
N ASP A 447 3.10 39.89 10.80
CA ASP A 447 4.06 40.40 9.82
C ASP A 447 3.99 39.64 8.48
N ASN A 448 3.10 38.66 8.35
CA ASN A 448 2.98 37.77 7.19
C ASN A 448 4.34 37.18 6.77
N ARG A 449 5.09 36.66 7.75
CA ARG A 449 6.43 36.12 7.50
C ARG A 449 6.36 34.99 6.46
N PRO A 450 7.21 35.00 5.42
CA PRO A 450 7.29 33.90 4.46
C PRO A 450 7.49 32.55 5.16
N TYR A 451 6.76 31.53 4.71
CA TYR A 451 6.74 30.23 5.39
C TYR A 451 8.12 29.59 5.46
N ASP A 452 8.93 29.71 4.40
CA ASP A 452 10.31 29.24 4.36
C ASP A 452 11.20 29.92 5.41
N GLN A 453 11.04 31.24 5.60
CA GLN A 453 11.74 31.98 6.64
C GLN A 453 11.26 31.58 8.04
N PHE A 454 9.94 31.48 8.25
CA PHE A 454 9.36 31.02 9.52
C PHE A 454 9.90 29.65 9.95
N VAL A 455 9.96 28.69 9.03
CA VAL A 455 10.51 27.35 9.29
C VAL A 455 12.02 27.42 9.51
N THR A 456 12.75 28.20 8.71
CA THR A 456 14.21 28.38 8.86
C THR A 456 14.54 28.94 10.23
N ASP A 457 13.88 30.02 10.65
CA ASP A 457 14.07 30.67 11.95
C ASP A 457 13.88 29.69 13.11
N LEU A 458 12.89 28.79 13.03
CA LEU A 458 12.66 27.75 14.04
C LEU A 458 13.78 26.71 14.03
N LEU A 459 14.11 26.15 12.87
CA LEU A 459 15.05 25.03 12.74
C LEU A 459 16.51 25.43 12.94
N THR A 460 16.86 26.70 12.73
CA THR A 460 18.21 27.23 12.96
C THR A 460 18.30 28.07 14.22
N SER A 461 17.26 28.08 15.06
CA SER A 461 17.26 28.84 16.31
C SER A 461 18.32 28.34 17.29
N GLN A 462 19.00 29.27 17.94
CA GLN A 462 20.04 29.02 18.93
C GLN A 462 20.09 30.16 19.96
N GLY A 463 20.75 29.90 21.09
CA GLY A 463 20.99 30.86 22.14
C GLY A 463 19.92 30.86 23.22
N ASP A 464 19.83 31.99 23.91
CA ASP A 464 18.93 32.23 25.04
C ASP A 464 17.45 32.07 24.66
N THR A 465 16.71 31.17 25.32
CA THR A 465 15.31 30.91 24.97
C THR A 465 14.36 32.08 25.26
N PHE A 466 14.75 33.08 26.06
CA PHE A 466 13.93 34.27 26.28
C PHE A 466 14.34 35.44 25.37
N GLY A 467 15.61 35.51 25.00
CA GLY A 467 16.18 36.48 24.06
C GLY A 467 15.94 36.12 22.59
N ASN A 468 15.97 34.83 22.26
CA ASN A 468 15.56 34.26 20.98
C ASN A 468 14.38 33.29 21.19
N PRO A 469 13.14 33.78 21.17
CA PRO A 469 11.97 32.96 21.49
C PRO A 469 11.78 31.73 20.59
N ALA A 470 12.28 31.75 19.35
CA ALA A 470 12.21 30.61 18.42
C ALA A 470 12.95 29.38 18.95
N ALA A 471 14.01 29.57 19.77
CA ALA A 471 14.75 28.48 20.42
C ALA A 471 13.89 27.65 21.38
N ASN A 472 12.72 28.16 21.80
CA ASN A 472 11.77 27.37 22.56
C ASN A 472 11.21 26.17 21.77
N TYR A 473 11.28 26.18 20.43
CA TYR A 473 10.95 25.01 19.61
C TYR A 473 11.75 23.78 20.04
N PHE A 474 13.06 23.94 20.22
CA PHE A 474 13.92 22.85 20.69
C PHE A 474 13.81 22.63 22.18
N ARG A 475 13.49 23.64 23.00
CA ARG A 475 13.15 23.41 24.41
C ARG A 475 11.93 22.50 24.58
N ALA A 476 10.93 22.62 23.70
CA ALA A 476 9.73 21.79 23.73
C ALA A 476 9.97 20.33 23.32
N ALA A 477 11.13 20.00 22.74
CA ALA A 477 11.49 18.64 22.36
C ALA A 477 12.28 17.93 23.47
N ALA A 478 11.84 16.77 23.95
CA ALA A 478 12.50 16.10 25.07
C ALA A 478 13.95 15.66 24.74
N ASP A 479 14.15 15.08 23.55
CA ASP A 479 15.42 14.55 23.08
C ASP A 479 15.52 14.59 21.54
N THR A 480 16.62 14.07 20.99
CA THR A 480 16.86 13.96 19.54
C THR A 480 15.74 13.22 18.80
N SER A 481 15.16 12.17 19.41
CA SER A 481 14.07 11.41 18.78
C SER A 481 12.80 12.24 18.72
N ASP A 482 12.42 12.89 19.82
CA ASP A 482 11.24 13.74 19.85
C ASP A 482 11.36 14.91 18.85
N ALA A 483 12.54 15.55 18.76
CA ALA A 483 12.81 16.58 17.76
C ALA A 483 12.68 16.05 16.31
N THR A 484 13.22 14.86 16.04
CA THR A 484 13.12 14.19 14.73
C THR A 484 11.67 13.92 14.34
N GLU A 485 10.92 13.30 15.24
CA GLU A 485 9.57 12.82 14.99
C GLU A 485 8.57 13.97 14.86
N THR A 486 8.71 15.00 15.69
CA THR A 486 7.86 16.20 15.65
C THR A 486 8.15 17.05 14.44
N THR A 487 9.43 17.30 14.12
CA THR A 487 9.79 18.11 12.95
C THR A 487 9.32 17.46 11.65
N ALA A 488 9.51 16.14 11.50
CA ALA A 488 8.99 15.40 10.35
C ALA A 488 7.46 15.50 10.26
N ARG A 489 6.75 15.48 11.39
CA ARG A 489 5.30 15.62 11.42
C ARG A 489 4.84 17.03 11.08
N HIS A 490 5.46 18.06 11.67
CA HIS A 490 5.04 19.46 11.56
C HIS A 490 5.26 20.02 10.15
N PHE A 491 6.41 19.74 9.54
CA PHE A 491 6.81 20.41 8.29
C PHE A 491 6.80 19.50 7.06
N LEU A 492 6.88 18.18 7.25
CA LEU A 492 6.84 17.22 6.14
C LEU A 492 5.51 16.47 6.04
N GLY A 493 4.65 16.56 7.07
CA GLY A 493 3.41 15.77 7.14
C GLY A 493 3.66 14.27 7.28
N ILE A 494 4.84 13.86 7.76
CA ILE A 494 5.28 12.46 7.80
C ILE A 494 5.24 11.92 9.24
N ARG A 495 4.65 10.74 9.42
CA ARG A 495 4.73 9.97 10.67
C ARG A 495 5.95 9.04 10.66
N ILE A 496 7.14 9.63 10.84
CA ILE A 496 8.41 8.91 10.66
C ILE A 496 8.74 7.92 11.79
N GLN A 497 8.08 8.00 12.96
CA GLN A 497 8.49 7.27 14.16
C GLN A 497 8.52 5.74 14.00
N CYS A 498 7.64 5.15 13.18
CA CYS A 498 7.69 3.71 12.94
C CYS A 498 8.98 3.30 12.20
N ALA A 499 9.56 4.22 11.43
CA ALA A 499 10.83 4.03 10.73
C ALA A 499 12.03 3.95 11.68
N LYS A 500 11.89 4.25 12.98
CA LYS A 500 12.97 4.22 13.97
C LYS A 500 13.52 2.80 14.18
N CYS A 501 12.62 1.83 14.37
CA CYS A 501 13.00 0.46 14.74
C CYS A 501 12.99 -0.51 13.55
N HIS A 502 12.33 -0.18 12.44
CA HIS A 502 12.26 -0.96 11.19
C HIS A 502 11.74 -0.04 10.07
N ASN A 503 11.85 -0.38 8.78
CA ASN A 503 11.22 0.43 7.73
C ASN A 503 9.71 0.60 7.95
N HIS A 504 9.15 1.76 7.61
CA HIS A 504 7.74 2.07 7.88
C HIS A 504 6.81 1.00 7.25
N PRO A 505 5.87 0.46 8.02
CA PRO A 505 5.10 -0.70 7.58
C PRO A 505 4.03 -0.36 6.53
N TYR A 506 3.69 0.91 6.33
CA TYR A 506 2.61 1.33 5.43
C TYR A 506 3.02 2.47 4.49
N GLU A 507 4.29 2.87 4.52
CA GLU A 507 4.80 4.00 3.75
C GLU A 507 6.22 3.70 3.27
N ARG A 508 6.72 4.53 2.36
CA ARG A 508 8.03 4.37 1.72
C ARG A 508 9.24 4.68 2.62
N TRP A 509 9.02 5.14 3.85
CA TRP A 509 10.09 5.65 4.71
C TRP A 509 10.92 4.53 5.33
N THR A 510 12.24 4.67 5.29
CA THR A 510 13.19 3.68 5.79
C THR A 510 13.85 4.12 7.09
N GLN A 511 14.49 3.19 7.80
CA GLN A 511 15.37 3.53 8.93
C GLN A 511 16.45 4.55 8.54
N ALA A 512 17.04 4.39 7.36
CA ALA A 512 18.02 5.36 6.87
C ALA A 512 17.43 6.76 6.74
N ASN A 513 16.16 6.91 6.35
CA ASN A 513 15.49 8.20 6.34
C ASN A 513 15.29 8.75 7.76
N TYR A 514 14.84 7.91 8.71
CA TYR A 514 14.68 8.32 10.11
C TYR A 514 16.01 8.82 10.70
N TYR A 515 17.06 8.01 10.63
CA TYR A 515 18.36 8.34 11.21
C TYR A 515 19.10 9.44 10.45
N GLY A 516 18.87 9.57 9.14
CA GLY A 516 19.37 10.68 8.35
C GLY A 516 18.79 12.03 8.80
N ILE A 517 17.50 12.07 9.13
CA ILE A 517 16.87 13.27 9.74
C ILE A 517 17.40 13.48 11.17
N ALA A 518 17.48 12.40 11.97
CA ALA A 518 17.95 12.48 13.35
C ALA A 518 19.39 13.00 13.48
N ALA A 519 20.23 12.77 12.48
CA ALA A 519 21.61 13.28 12.46
C ALA A 519 21.71 14.80 12.57
N PHE A 520 20.71 15.55 12.06
CA PHE A 520 20.65 17.01 12.20
C PHE A 520 20.39 17.43 13.66
N PHE A 521 19.49 16.71 14.34
CA PHE A 521 19.06 17.05 15.70
C PHE A 521 20.01 16.54 16.78
N ASN A 522 20.88 15.57 16.46
CA ASN A 522 21.86 15.03 17.42
C ASN A 522 22.93 16.05 17.84
N ARG A 523 23.00 17.20 17.17
CA ARG A 523 23.91 18.31 17.49
C ARG A 523 23.31 19.34 18.44
N ILE A 524 22.02 19.24 18.76
CA ILE A 524 21.36 20.15 19.68
C ILE A 524 21.87 19.90 21.08
N GLN A 525 22.38 20.94 21.73
CA GLN A 525 22.79 20.93 23.12
C GLN A 525 21.87 21.85 23.91
N ARG A 526 21.74 21.63 25.22
CA ARG A 526 20.94 22.49 26.08
C ARG A 526 21.60 22.63 27.42
N THR A 527 21.65 23.85 27.95
CA THR A 527 22.03 24.06 29.33
C THR A 527 20.90 23.63 30.28
N LYS A 528 21.25 23.39 31.55
CA LYS A 528 20.22 23.28 32.59
C LYS A 528 19.51 24.64 32.73
N PRO A 529 18.20 24.66 32.99
CA PRO A 529 17.49 25.90 33.25
C PRO A 529 18.12 26.66 34.43
N ASP A 530 18.30 27.97 34.28
CA ASP A 530 18.73 28.86 35.36
C ASP A 530 17.60 29.13 36.39
N LYS A 531 17.87 29.95 37.40
CA LYS A 531 16.87 30.30 38.44
C LYS A 531 15.61 30.99 37.88
N SER A 532 15.70 31.61 36.70
CA SER A 532 14.57 32.23 36.02
C SER A 532 13.82 31.26 35.09
N GLY A 533 14.28 30.01 35.00
CA GLY A 533 13.76 28.98 34.12
C GLY A 533 14.21 29.15 32.66
N ASN A 534 15.24 29.95 32.41
CA ASN A 534 15.81 30.16 31.08
C ASN A 534 16.87 29.11 30.77
N LEU A 535 17.02 28.74 29.50
CA LEU A 535 18.13 27.89 29.05
C LEU A 535 18.69 28.39 27.72
N VAL A 536 19.86 27.88 27.38
CA VAL A 536 20.54 28.12 26.10
C VAL A 536 20.45 26.85 25.27
N VAL A 537 19.99 26.98 24.02
CA VAL A 537 19.98 25.93 22.99
C VAL A 537 21.18 26.10 22.07
#